data_AF-A0A1Q6A6S9-F1
#
_entry.id   AF-A0A1Q6A6S9-F1
#
_cell.length_a   1.000
_cell.length_b   1.000
_cell.length_c   1.000
_cell.angle_alpha   90.00
_cell.angle_beta   90.00
_cell.angle_gamma   90.00
#
_symmetry.space_group_name_H-M   'P 1'
#
loop_
_entity.id
_entity.type
_entity.pdbx_description
1 polymer ?
#
loop_
_entity_poly.entity_id
_entity_poly.type
_entity_poly.pdbx_seq_one_letter_code
_entity_poly.pdbx_strand_id
1 'polypeptide(L)' 'METKSNIPKWVIREAVTDCKDVHEFAYKYRKPDRFTGRGEENEQAIMKTHLDEIARLGYTIISHHDNITGRIVAFIPLTI' A
#
# COMPACT_ATOMS: atom_id res chain seq x y z
N MET A 1 16.00 -17.45 3.11
CA MET A 1 15.00 -16.38 2.91
C MET A 1 13.63 -16.93 3.32
N GLU A 2 13.30 -16.82 4.60
CA GLU A 2 11.97 -17.16 5.14
C GLU A 2 11.29 -15.85 5.55
N THR A 3 10.60 -15.19 4.61
CA THR A 3 9.82 -13.97 4.91
C THR A 3 8.32 -14.18 4.82
N LYS A 4 7.85 -15.37 4.40
CA LYS A 4 6.41 -15.64 4.23
C LYS A 4 5.64 -15.90 5.54
N SER A 5 6.32 -16.09 6.67
CA SER A 5 5.67 -16.59 7.90
C SER A 5 5.11 -15.53 8.86
N ASN A 6 5.34 -14.22 8.66
CA ASN A 6 4.93 -13.17 9.61
C ASN A 6 3.85 -12.20 9.10
N ILE A 7 3.32 -12.38 7.88
CA ILE A 7 2.24 -11.52 7.38
C ILE A 7 0.91 -11.95 8.02
N PRO A 8 0.18 -11.07 8.72
CA PRO A 8 -1.10 -11.42 9.32
C PRO A 8 -2.13 -11.91 8.28
N LYS A 9 -2.92 -12.92 8.64
CA LYS A 9 -3.94 -13.51 7.74
C LYS A 9 -4.92 -12.47 7.16
N TRP A 10 -5.26 -11.44 7.93
CA TRP A 10 -6.15 -10.39 7.46
C TRP A 10 -5.51 -9.56 6.35
N VAL A 11 -4.19 -9.32 6.40
CA VAL A 11 -3.46 -8.60 5.34
C VAL A 11 -3.50 -9.40 4.05
N ILE A 12 -3.27 -10.71 4.14
CA ILE A 12 -3.35 -11.62 2.98
C ILE A 12 -4.74 -11.59 2.35
N ARG A 13 -5.80 -11.53 3.17
CA ARG A 13 -7.19 -11.46 2.68
C ARG A 13 -7.50 -10.14 1.97
N GLU A 14 -6.97 -9.02 2.47
CA GLU A 14 -7.17 -7.69 1.85
C GLU A 14 -6.13 -7.36 0.76
N ALA A 15 -5.23 -8.30 0.43
CA ALA A 15 -4.15 -8.06 -0.52
C ALA A 15 -4.67 -7.96 -1.95
N VAL A 16 -4.32 -6.87 -2.63
CA VAL A 16 -4.59 -6.68 -4.06
C VAL A 16 -3.47 -7.30 -4.89
N THR A 17 -3.80 -7.81 -6.08
CA THR A 17 -2.86 -8.54 -6.96
C THR A 17 -2.73 -7.90 -8.34
N ASP A 18 -3.46 -6.82 -8.58
CA ASP A 18 -3.57 -6.08 -9.83
C ASP A 18 -2.75 -4.77 -9.81
N CYS A 19 -1.63 -4.79 -9.08
CA CYS A 19 -0.62 -3.74 -9.02
C CYS A 19 0.77 -4.36 -9.12
N LYS A 20 1.63 -3.84 -10.00
CA LYS A 20 3.00 -4.34 -10.19
C LYS A 20 3.97 -3.87 -9.10
N ASP A 21 3.69 -2.71 -8.53
CA ASP A 21 4.53 -2.04 -7.54
C ASP A 21 3.69 -1.16 -6.61
N VAL A 22 4.36 -0.61 -5.60
CA VAL A 22 3.73 0.23 -4.57
C VAL A 22 3.25 1.58 -5.10
N HIS A 23 3.84 2.08 -6.20
CA HIS A 23 3.39 3.33 -6.82
C HIS A 23 2.05 3.10 -7.51
N GLU A 24 1.92 2.05 -8.32
CA GLU A 24 0.66 1.69 -8.96
C GLU A 24 -0.42 1.42 -7.90
N PHE A 25 -0.07 0.75 -6.80
CA PHE A 25 -0.97 0.55 -5.67
C PHE A 25 -1.48 1.88 -5.08
N ALA A 26 -0.58 2.83 -4.80
CA ALA A 26 -0.96 4.13 -4.24
C ALA A 26 -1.83 4.94 -5.22
N TYR A 27 -1.45 5.02 -6.50
CA TYR A 27 -2.21 5.75 -7.52
C TYR A 27 -3.59 5.15 -7.79
N LYS A 28 -3.70 3.81 -7.77
CA LYS A 28 -4.94 3.10 -8.10
C LYS A 28 -5.96 3.14 -6.97
N TYR A 29 -5.50 3.04 -5.72
CA TYR A 29 -6.40 2.86 -4.58
C TYR A 29 -6.54 4.08 -3.67
N ARG A 30 -5.58 5.02 -3.61
CA ARG A 30 -5.78 6.22 -2.79
C ARG A 30 -6.72 7.21 -3.45
N LYS A 31 -7.51 7.90 -2.63
CA LYS A 31 -8.33 9.03 -3.08
C LYS A 31 -7.44 10.15 -3.61
N PRO A 32 -7.68 10.67 -4.83
CA PRO A 32 -6.83 11.69 -5.44
C PRO A 32 -6.66 12.95 -4.57
N ASP A 33 -7.71 13.45 -3.92
CA ASP A 33 -7.68 14.61 -3.01
C ASP A 33 -6.81 14.42 -1.75
N ARG A 34 -6.42 13.17 -1.46
CA ARG A 34 -5.56 12.79 -0.34
C ARG A 34 -4.16 12.34 -0.76
N PHE A 35 -3.94 12.18 -2.06
CA PHE A 35 -2.66 11.75 -2.62
C PHE A 35 -2.10 12.83 -3.54
N THR A 36 -2.52 12.85 -4.81
CA THR A 36 -1.97 13.76 -5.83
C THR A 36 -2.51 15.19 -5.74
N GLY A 37 -3.66 15.40 -5.12
CA GLY A 37 -4.32 16.71 -5.01
C GLY A 37 -3.69 17.67 -4.00
N ARG A 38 -2.66 17.24 -3.26
CA ARG A 38 -2.01 18.04 -2.20
C ARG A 38 -0.58 18.47 -2.55
N GLY A 39 -0.15 18.24 -3.79
CA GLY A 39 1.18 18.58 -4.28
C GLY A 39 2.21 17.48 -4.05
N GLU A 40 3.36 17.66 -4.71
CA GLU A 40 4.41 16.64 -4.82
C GLU A 40 5.00 16.22 -3.47
N GLU A 41 5.17 17.16 -2.53
CA GLU A 41 5.68 16.86 -1.18
C GLU A 41 4.81 15.84 -0.44
N ASN A 42 3.48 15.94 -0.59
CA ASN A 42 2.55 14.99 0.01
C ASN A 42 2.65 13.61 -0.66
N GLU A 43 2.77 13.57 -1.99
CA GLU A 43 2.98 12.31 -2.72
C GLU A 43 4.26 11.62 -2.25
N GLN A 44 5.37 12.35 -2.15
CA GLN A 44 6.65 11.82 -1.68
C GLN A 44 6.58 11.31 -0.23
N ALA A 45 5.93 12.04 0.68
CA ALA A 45 5.75 11.61 2.07
C ALA A 45 4.92 10.32 2.19
N ILE A 46 3.86 10.20 1.38
CA ILE A 46 3.03 9.00 1.32
C ILE A 46 3.82 7.82 0.75
N MET A 47 4.58 8.03 -0.33
CA MET A 47 5.40 6.98 -0.91
C MET A 47 6.49 6.50 0.05
N LYS A 48 7.16 7.43 0.76
CA LYS A 48 8.12 7.09 1.81
C LYS A 48 7.48 6.24 2.90
N THR A 49 6.27 6.60 3.35
CA THR A 49 5.54 5.81 4.35
C THR A 49 5.29 4.38 3.89
N HIS A 50 4.81 4.21 2.65
CA HIS A 50 4.58 2.89 2.08
C HIS A 50 5.86 2.05 1.99
N LEU A 51 6.97 2.65 1.54
CA LEU A 51 8.27 1.99 1.45
C LEU A 51 8.82 1.59 2.82
N ASP A 52 8.71 2.47 3.82
CA ASP A 52 9.15 2.21 5.20
C ASP A 52 8.33 1.06 5.82
N GLU A 53 7.01 1.01 5.58
CA GLU A 53 6.15 -0.09 6.03
C GLU A 53 6.50 -1.41 5.36
N ILE A 54 6.73 -1.42 4.05
CA ILE A 54 7.14 -2.62 3.32
C ILE A 54 8.48 -3.15 3.86
N ALA A 55 9.46 -2.27 4.07
CA ALA A 55 10.77 -2.68 4.60
C ALA A 55 10.66 -3.28 6.00
N ARG A 56 9.76 -2.77 6.84
CA ARG A 56 9.59 -3.20 8.24
C ARG A 56 8.68 -4.43 8.40
N LEU A 57 7.62 -4.51 7.60
CA LEU A 57 6.51 -5.45 7.80
C LEU A 57 6.37 -6.47 6.66
N GLY A 58 6.99 -6.22 5.50
CA GLY A 58 6.79 -7.00 4.28
C GLY A 58 5.49 -6.68 3.55
N TYR A 59 4.73 -5.66 3.99
CA TYR A 59 3.50 -5.20 3.35
C TYR A 59 3.22 -3.73 3.72
N THR A 60 2.29 -3.11 3.00
CA THR A 60 1.70 -1.81 3.36
C THR A 60 0.19 -1.84 3.15
N ILE A 61 -0.54 -0.88 3.71
CA ILE A 61 -1.99 -0.79 3.59
C ILE A 61 -2.44 0.61 3.19
N ILE A 62 -3.63 0.70 2.60
CA ILE A 62 -4.41 1.93 2.50
C ILE A 62 -5.65 1.75 3.36
N SER A 63 -5.87 2.71 4.27
CA SER A 63 -7.02 2.70 5.18
C SER A 63 -8.33 2.87 4.40
N HIS A 64 -9.45 2.42 4.99
CA HIS A 64 -10.77 2.62 4.39
C HIS A 64 -11.11 4.11 4.16
N HIS A 65 -10.57 5.03 4.97
CA HIS A 65 -10.79 6.46 4.81
C HIS A 65 -10.07 7.03 3.59
N ASP A 66 -8.90 6.48 3.27
CA ASP A 66 -8.04 6.96 2.20
C ASP A 66 -8.21 6.18 0.89
N ASN A 67 -8.91 5.03 0.93
CA ASN A 67 -9.19 4.22 -0.24
C ASN A 67 -10.43 4.70 -1.02
N ILE A 68 -10.34 4.76 -2.35
CA ILE A 68 -11.48 5.05 -3.25
C ILE A 68 -12.66 4.08 -3.07
N THR A 69 -12.40 2.83 -2.66
CA THR A 69 -13.43 1.79 -2.49
C THR A 69 -14.10 1.82 -1.12
N GLY A 70 -13.59 2.61 -0.16
CA GLY A 70 -14.06 2.60 1.23
C GLY A 70 -13.72 1.34 2.02
N ARG A 71 -12.80 0.49 1.53
CA ARG A 71 -12.32 -0.72 2.22
C ARG A 71 -10.84 -0.60 2.57
N ILE A 72 -10.37 -1.39 3.53
CA ILE A 72 -8.92 -1.57 3.71
C ILE A 72 -8.41 -2.42 2.55
N VAL A 73 -7.30 -2.02 1.96
CA VAL A 73 -6.57 -2.84 0.97
C VAL A 73 -5.11 -2.92 1.37
N ALA A 74 -4.48 -4.04 1.06
CA ALA A 74 -3.07 -4.28 1.34
C ALA A 74 -2.29 -4.49 0.04
N PHE A 75 -1.03 -4.09 0.06
CA PHE A 75 -0.05 -4.45 -0.95
C PHE A 75 1.06 -5.28 -0.32
N ILE A 76 1.27 -6.47 -0.86
CA ILE A 76 2.35 -7.37 -0.49
C ILE A 76 3.26 -7.46 -1.73
N PRO A 77 4.50 -6.94 -1.68
CA PRO A 77 5.42 -7.07 -2.80
C PRO A 77 5.65 -8.55 -3.12
N LEU A 78 5.47 -8.93 -4.38
CA LEU A 78 5.92 -10.22 -4.85
C LEU A 78 7.45 -10.22 -4.78
N THR A 79 8.01 -11.04 -3.90
CA THR A 79 9.45 -11.31 -3.93
C THR A 79 9.72 -12.09 -5.21
N ILE A 80 10.39 -11.44 -6.18
CA ILE A 80 10.94 -12.12 -7.36
C ILE A 80 12.11 -12.99 -6.89
#